data_AF-A0A7W5ABD3-F1
#
_entry.id   AF-A0A7W5ABD3-F1
#
_cell.length_a   1.000
_cell.length_b   1.000
_cell.length_c   1.000
_cell.angle_alpha   90.00
_cell.angle_beta   90.00
_cell.angle_gamma   90.00
#
_symmetry.space_group_name_H-M   'P 1'
#
loop_
_entity.id
_entity.type
_entity.pdbx_description
1 polymer ?
#
loop_
_entity_poly.entity_id
_entity_poly.type
_entity_poly.pdbx_seq_one_letter_code
_entity_poly.pdbx_strand_id
1 'polypeptide(L)' 'MEEAFEAYAAGHADGSAGLRDRQRADHPETGDDYRIGVVDGSVAAFQAELVAEVRRLLGENR' A
#
# COMPACT_ATOMS: atom_id res chain seq x y z
N MET A 1 -1.78 15.21 13.38
CA MET A 1 -0.65 14.24 13.41
C MET A 1 -1.19 12.81 13.45
N GLU A 2 -2.08 12.49 14.38
CA GLU A 2 -2.76 11.19 14.43
C GLU A 2 -3.60 10.92 13.16
N GLU A 3 -4.44 11.87 12.76
CA GLU A 3 -5.27 11.75 11.55
C GLU A 3 -4.47 11.56 10.24
N ALA A 4 -3.29 12.20 10.14
CA ALA A 4 -2.38 12.02 9.01
C ALA A 4 -1.80 10.60 8.98
N PHE A 5 -1.41 10.06 10.14
CA PHE A 5 -0.91 8.70 10.25
C PHE A 5 -2.00 7.65 9.96
N GLU A 6 -3.23 7.88 10.43
CA GLU A 6 -4.38 7.03 10.11
C GLU A 6 -4.72 7.05 8.61
N ALA A 7 -4.69 8.23 7.99
CA ALA A 7 -4.92 8.38 6.55
C ALA A 7 -3.84 7.65 5.74
N TYR A 8 -2.57 7.81 6.12
CA TYR A 8 -1.47 7.03 5.54
C TYR A 8 -1.69 5.52 5.70
N ALA A 9 -2.01 5.05 6.91
CA ALA A 9 -2.20 3.63 7.18
C ALA A 9 -3.37 3.04 6.36
N ALA A 10 -4.47 3.79 6.24
CA ALA A 10 -5.59 3.41 5.38
C ALA A 10 -5.18 3.37 3.90
N GLY A 11 -4.44 4.37 3.43
CA GLY A 11 -3.89 4.39 2.08
C GLY A 11 -3.00 3.19 1.82
N HIS A 12 -2.11 2.86 2.75
CA HIS A 12 -1.22 1.71 2.65
C HIS A 12 -1.98 0.39 2.56
N ALA A 13 -3.02 0.21 3.38
CA ALA A 13 -3.89 -0.96 3.29
C ALA A 13 -4.56 -1.05 1.90
N ASP A 14 -5.18 0.05 1.44
CA ASP A 14 -5.85 0.08 0.12
C ASP A 14 -4.87 -0.18 -1.03
N GLY A 15 -3.70 0.44 -0.99
CA GLY A 15 -2.63 0.25 -1.98
C GLY A 15 -2.16 -1.19 -2.06
N SER A 16 -1.96 -1.84 -0.90
CA SER A 16 -1.60 -3.26 -0.87
C SER A 16 -2.68 -4.19 -1.42
N ALA A 17 -3.94 -3.75 -1.39
CA ALA A 17 -5.07 -4.46 -1.99
C ALA A 17 -5.31 -4.09 -3.47
N GLY A 18 -4.51 -3.20 -4.06
CA GLY A 18 -4.71 -2.69 -5.42
C GLY A 18 -5.95 -1.79 -5.56
N LEU A 19 -6.40 -1.19 -4.45
CA LEU A 19 -7.56 -0.31 -4.38
C LEU A 19 -7.13 1.15 -4.20
N ARG A 20 -8.03 2.06 -4.57
CA ARG A 20 -7.89 3.49 -4.31
C ARG A 20 -9.25 4.13 -4.09
N ASP A 21 -9.49 4.61 -2.88
CA ASP A 21 -10.66 5.39 -2.50
C ASP A 21 -10.46 6.86 -2.94
N ARG A 22 -11.30 7.32 -3.87
CA ARG A 22 -11.24 8.70 -4.37
C ARG A 22 -11.66 9.72 -3.32
N GLN A 23 -12.64 9.41 -2.49
CA GLN A 23 -13.13 10.33 -1.47
C GLN A 23 -12.03 10.62 -0.43
N ARG A 24 -11.27 9.60 -0.03
CA ARG A 24 -10.12 9.76 0.88
C ARG A 24 -8.97 10.49 0.21
N ALA A 25 -8.68 10.16 -1.06
CA ALA A 25 -7.59 10.80 -1.81
C ALA A 25 -7.80 12.29 -2.05
N ASP A 26 -9.05 12.72 -2.17
CA ASP A 26 -9.45 14.12 -2.41
C ASP A 26 -9.72 14.89 -1.09
N HIS A 27 -9.51 14.26 0.07
CA HIS A 27 -9.68 14.93 1.36
C HIS A 27 -8.68 16.10 1.49
N PRO A 28 -9.15 17.32 1.80
CA PRO A 28 -8.30 18.52 1.74
C PRO A 28 -7.15 18.52 2.75
N GLU A 29 -7.30 17.82 3.89
CA GLU A 29 -6.32 17.85 4.98
C GLU A 29 -5.43 16.60 5.05
N THR A 30 -5.91 15.47 4.55
CA THR A 30 -5.25 14.15 4.74
C THR A 30 -5.12 13.37 3.43
N GLY A 31 -5.57 13.93 2.31
CA GLY A 31 -5.52 13.28 1.00
C GLY A 31 -4.10 13.04 0.50
N ASP A 32 -3.14 13.90 0.87
CA ASP A 32 -1.72 13.69 0.57
C ASP A 32 -1.18 12.45 1.31
N ASP A 33 -1.42 12.35 2.62
CA ASP A 33 -0.97 11.21 3.43
C ASP A 33 -1.59 9.89 2.93
N TYR A 34 -2.89 9.89 2.62
CA TYR A 34 -3.58 8.75 2.04
C TYR A 34 -2.97 8.34 0.69
N ARG A 35 -2.72 9.31 -0.22
CA ARG A 35 -2.13 9.02 -1.54
C ARG A 35 -0.72 8.46 -1.43
N ILE A 36 0.09 8.96 -0.50
CA ILE A 36 1.43 8.41 -0.21
C ILE A 36 1.28 6.95 0.24
N GLY A 37 0.40 6.70 1.21
CA GLY A 37 0.10 5.35 1.69
C GLY A 37 -0.27 4.40 0.54
N VAL A 38 -1.18 4.80 -0.35
CA VAL A 38 -1.60 3.97 -1.51
C VAL A 38 -0.41 3.56 -2.39
N VAL A 39 0.50 4.50 -2.67
CA VAL A 39 1.68 4.21 -3.49
C VAL A 39 2.61 3.24 -2.76
N ASP A 40 2.91 3.51 -1.50
CA ASP A 40 3.83 2.69 -0.70
C ASP A 40 3.27 1.28 -0.47
N GLY A 41 1.98 1.16 -0.19
CA GLY A 41 1.29 -0.12 -0.07
C GLY A 41 1.31 -0.93 -1.37
N SER A 42 1.14 -0.26 -2.52
CA SER A 42 1.23 -0.92 -3.84
C SER A 42 2.64 -1.45 -4.11
N VAL A 43 3.68 -0.66 -3.75
CA VAL A 43 5.08 -1.08 -3.87
C VAL A 43 5.39 -2.26 -2.94
N ALA A 44 4.91 -2.21 -1.69
CA ALA A 44 5.09 -3.28 -0.72
C ALA A 44 4.45 -4.59 -1.18
N ALA A 45 3.22 -4.54 -1.72
CA ALA A 45 2.57 -5.71 -2.30
C ALA A 45 3.37 -6.29 -3.48
N PHE A 46 3.83 -5.43 -4.40
CA PHE A 46 4.68 -5.86 -5.51
C PHE A 46 5.98 -6.53 -5.03
N GLN A 47 6.65 -5.94 -4.03
CA GLN A 47 7.88 -6.50 -3.47
C GLN A 47 7.64 -7.86 -2.81
N ALA A 48 6.54 -8.03 -2.09
CA ALA A 48 6.16 -9.29 -1.47
C ALA A 48 5.95 -10.39 -2.51
N GLU A 49 5.19 -10.11 -3.57
CA GLU A 49 4.95 -11.05 -4.67
C GLU A 49 6.23 -11.38 -5.44
N LEU A 50 7.09 -10.39 -5.69
CA LEU A 50 8.39 -10.61 -6.34
C LEU A 50 9.27 -11.56 -5.52
N VAL A 51 9.36 -11.35 -4.20
CA VAL A 51 10.14 -12.23 -3.32
C VAL A 51 9.54 -13.63 -3.28
N ALA A 52 8.21 -13.75 -3.19
CA ALA A 52 7.53 -15.04 -3.22
C ALA A 52 7.82 -15.81 -4.51
N GLU A 53 7.81 -15.12 -5.65
CA GLU A 53 8.13 -15.69 -6.95
C GLU A 53 9.60 -16.11 -7.06
N VAL A 54 10.54 -15.30 -6.57
CA VAL A 54 11.97 -15.67 -6.52
C VAL A 54 12.18 -16.93 -5.68
N ARG A 55 11.55 -17.02 -4.49
CA ARG A 55 11.62 -18.23 -3.64
C ARG A 55 11.04 -19.46 -4.34
N ARG A 56 9.94 -19.29 -5.06
CA ARG A 56 9.33 -20.35 -5.88
C ARG A 56 10.31 -20.86 -6.94
N LEU A 57 11.01 -19.96 -7.64
CA LEU A 57 11.98 -20.31 -8.67
C LEU A 57 13.22 -21.02 -8.10
N LEU A 58 13.65 -20.66 -6.89
CA LEU A 58 14.74 -21.32 -6.18
C LEU A 58 14.33 -22.68 -5.55
N GLY A 59 13.04 -23.00 -5.55
CA GLY A 59 12.52 -24.24 -4.97
C GLY A 59 12.43 -24.22 -3.44
N GLU A 60 12.47 -23.05 -2.82
CA GLU A 60 12.45 -22.86 -1.35
C GLU A 60 11.04 -23.01 -0.74
N ASN A 61 10.00 -23.09 -1.57
CA ASN A 61 8.60 -23.25 -1.13
C ASN A 61 8.13 -24.72 -1.08
N ARG A 62 9.05 -25.69 -0.89
CA ARG A 62 8.75 -27.14 -0.93
C ARG A 62 8.78 -27.78 0.44
#